data_AF-A0A401Z1I4-F1
#
_entry.id   AF-A0A401Z1I4-F1
#
_cell.length_a   1.000
_cell.length_b   1.000
_cell.length_c   1.000
_cell.angle_alpha   90.00
_cell.angle_beta   90.00
_cell.angle_gamma   90.00
#
_symmetry.space_group_name_H-M   'P 1'
#
loop_
_entity.id
_entity.type
_entity.pdbx_description
1 polymer ?
#
loop_
_entity_poly.entity_id
_entity_poly.type
_entity_poly.pdbx_seq_one_letter_code
_entity_poly.pdbx_strand_id
1 'polypeptide(L)'
;MITSIELVARSEAAGGALPLLTLDEFFVGNHAQDSLAPNRWEVHRPADERPELAEIHRRLRVLQEAPDVAWIRVQPHDDLVCGDGVLAEAVAVCTSATTREIERRVDHESLCADGVIEGLVYRVDRFTDLPDNPEGHRIVSLVWD
;
A
#
# COMPACT_ATOMS: atom_id res chain seq x y z
N MET A 1 6.82 10.63 -7.92
CA MET A 1 5.64 9.77 -7.95
C MET A 1 5.61 9.14 -9.32
N ILE A 2 5.28 7.86 -9.41
CA ILE A 2 4.94 7.20 -10.68
C ILE A 2 3.68 7.87 -11.26
N THR A 3 3.65 8.06 -12.58
CA THR A 3 2.47 8.62 -13.25
C THR A 3 1.50 7.50 -13.61
N SER A 4 0.22 7.84 -13.77
CA SER A 4 -0.80 6.86 -14.21
C SER A 4 -0.46 6.30 -15.60
N ILE A 5 0.17 7.09 -16.47
CA ILE A 5 0.64 6.65 -17.80
C ILE A 5 1.70 5.55 -17.65
N GLU A 6 2.70 5.75 -16.80
CA GLU A 6 3.75 4.77 -16.57
C GLU A 6 3.18 3.49 -15.91
N LEU A 7 2.25 3.65 -14.96
CA LEU A 7 1.59 2.52 -14.31
C LEU A 7 0.79 1.66 -15.30
N VAL A 8 0.00 2.31 -16.16
CA VAL A 8 -0.80 1.65 -17.20
C VAL A 8 0.12 0.93 -18.19
N ALA A 9 1.20 1.58 -18.64
CA ALA A 9 2.15 0.96 -19.56
C ALA A 9 2.79 -0.32 -18.97
N ARG A 10 3.16 -0.31 -17.68
CA ARG A 10 3.66 -1.51 -16.98
C ARG A 10 2.60 -2.59 -16.87
N SER A 11 1.37 -2.21 -16.55
CA SER A 11 0.25 -3.13 -16.46
C SER A 11 -0.02 -3.81 -17.81
N GLU A 12 -0.08 -3.06 -18.89
CA GLU A 12 -0.25 -3.59 -20.25
C GLU A 12 0.89 -4.54 -20.65
N ALA A 13 2.13 -4.17 -20.35
CA ALA A 13 3.30 -5.02 -20.60
C ALA A 13 3.25 -6.34 -19.82
N ALA A 14 2.60 -6.35 -18.65
CA ALA A 14 2.40 -7.53 -17.81
C ALA A 14 1.07 -8.25 -18.07
N GLY A 15 0.42 -8.03 -19.22
CA GLY A 15 -0.84 -8.70 -19.57
C GLY A 15 -2.04 -8.25 -18.72
N GLY A 16 -1.98 -7.01 -18.21
CA GLY A 16 -3.01 -6.40 -17.38
C GLY A 16 -2.82 -6.62 -15.87
N ALA A 17 -1.73 -7.25 -15.43
CA ALA A 17 -1.40 -7.40 -14.02
C ALA A 17 -0.87 -6.08 -13.42
N LEU A 18 -1.25 -5.77 -12.19
CA LEU A 18 -0.93 -4.51 -11.53
C LEU A 18 0.49 -4.55 -10.93
N PRO A 19 1.40 -3.62 -11.29
CA PRO A 19 2.74 -3.62 -10.72
C PRO A 19 2.71 -3.17 -9.26
N LEU A 20 3.33 -3.95 -8.38
CA LEU A 20 3.54 -3.54 -7.00
C LEU A 20 4.54 -2.40 -6.93
N LEU A 21 4.15 -1.31 -6.28
CA LEU A 21 4.94 -0.07 -6.26
C LEU A 21 5.79 0.00 -5.01
N THR A 22 6.99 0.56 -5.12
CA THR A 22 7.76 0.97 -3.94
C THR A 22 7.07 2.14 -3.22
N LEU A 23 7.43 2.36 -1.94
CA LEU A 23 6.95 3.54 -1.21
C LEU A 23 7.35 4.83 -1.94
N ASP A 24 8.56 4.89 -2.51
CA ASP A 24 9.04 6.10 -3.19
C ASP A 24 8.26 6.36 -4.49
N GLU A 25 7.92 5.32 -5.25
CA GLU A 25 7.09 5.44 -6.45
C GLU A 25 5.71 6.01 -6.13
N PHE A 26 5.07 5.58 -5.03
CA PHE A 26 3.73 6.05 -4.70
C PHE A 26 3.69 7.36 -3.89
N PHE A 27 4.55 7.53 -2.88
CA PHE A 27 4.45 8.63 -1.92
C PHE A 27 5.25 9.88 -2.30
N VAL A 28 6.43 9.74 -2.92
CA VAL A 28 7.31 10.91 -3.15
C VAL A 28 6.72 11.82 -4.21
N GLY A 29 6.33 13.04 -3.83
CA GLY A 29 5.66 14.00 -4.72
C GLY A 29 4.16 13.73 -4.91
N ASN A 30 3.58 12.78 -4.17
CA ASN A 30 2.14 12.58 -4.11
C ASN A 30 1.52 13.41 -3.00
N HIS A 31 0.55 14.24 -3.41
CA HIS A 31 -0.20 15.13 -2.54
C HIS A 31 -1.71 14.86 -2.59
N ALA A 32 -2.14 13.91 -3.44
CA ALA A 32 -3.53 13.48 -3.54
C ALA A 32 -3.84 12.61 -2.32
N GLN A 33 -4.40 13.22 -1.27
CA GLN A 33 -4.66 12.51 -0.01
C GLN A 33 -5.56 11.30 -0.23
N ASP A 34 -6.58 11.46 -1.07
CA ASP A 34 -7.57 10.47 -1.53
C ASP A 34 -7.02 9.36 -2.44
N SER A 35 -5.74 9.39 -2.79
CA SER A 35 -5.13 8.36 -3.63
C SER A 35 -4.94 7.00 -2.94
N LEU A 36 -4.98 6.94 -1.61
CA LEU A 36 -4.91 5.69 -0.85
C LEU A 36 -6.30 5.31 -0.34
N ALA A 37 -6.75 4.12 -0.75
CA ALA A 37 -8.06 3.49 -0.60
C ALA A 37 -9.26 4.45 -0.86
N PRO A 38 -9.37 4.99 -2.08
CA PRO A 38 -10.27 6.10 -2.41
C PRO A 38 -11.75 5.91 -2.02
N ASN A 39 -12.25 4.68 -1.95
CA ASN A 39 -13.68 4.37 -1.82
C ASN A 39 -14.27 4.52 -0.41
N ARG A 40 -13.48 4.80 0.64
CA ARG A 40 -13.95 4.60 2.03
C ARG A 40 -13.83 5.78 2.99
N TRP A 41 -13.19 6.88 2.58
CA TRP A 41 -12.99 8.01 3.49
C TRP A 41 -14.27 8.80 3.71
N GLU A 42 -15.08 8.99 2.68
CA GLU A 42 -16.28 9.83 2.74
C GLU A 42 -17.45 9.20 3.52
N VAL A 43 -17.42 7.88 3.74
CA VAL A 43 -18.56 7.14 4.30
C VAL A 43 -18.44 6.98 5.83
N HIS A 44 -17.22 6.93 6.37
CA HIS A 44 -17.01 6.46 7.76
C HIS A 44 -16.28 7.43 8.69
N ARG A 45 -15.63 8.49 8.19
CA ARG A 45 -14.97 9.49 9.05
C ARG A 45 -15.00 10.91 8.49
N PRO A 46 -15.05 11.93 9.36
CA PRO A 46 -14.92 13.31 8.93
C PRO A 46 -13.48 13.58 8.45
N ALA A 47 -13.34 14.45 7.44
CA ALA A 47 -12.08 14.64 6.70
C ALA A 47 -10.92 15.15 7.57
N ASP A 48 -11.21 15.76 8.71
CA ASP A 48 -10.27 16.27 9.70
C ASP A 48 -9.63 15.18 10.59
N GLU A 49 -10.17 13.96 10.57
CA GLU A 49 -9.57 12.79 11.24
C GLU A 49 -8.63 11.99 10.32
N ARG A 50 -8.55 12.34 9.03
CA ARG A 50 -7.68 11.63 8.07
C ARG A 50 -6.20 11.91 8.41
N PRO A 51 -5.37 10.87 8.63
CA PRO A 51 -3.94 11.07 8.73
C PRO A 51 -3.39 11.57 7.39
N GLU A 52 -2.46 12.51 7.46
CA GLU A 52 -1.78 12.98 6.26
C GLU A 52 -1.02 11.82 5.59
N LEU A 53 -1.07 11.76 4.26
CA LEU A 53 -0.32 10.79 3.46
C LEU A 53 1.19 10.80 3.81
N ALA A 54 1.74 11.96 4.20
CA ALA A 54 3.11 12.10 4.68
C ALA A 54 3.36 11.35 6.01
N GLU A 55 2.38 11.32 6.91
CA GLU A 55 2.48 10.59 8.18
C GLU A 55 2.41 9.08 7.94
N ILE A 56 1.50 8.62 7.06
CA ILE A 56 1.46 7.21 6.63
C ILE A 56 2.81 6.81 6.04
N HIS A 57 3.35 7.61 5.12
CA HIS A 57 4.65 7.37 4.51
C HIS A 57 5.76 7.26 5.56
N ARG A 58 5.82 8.21 6.51
CA ARG A 58 6.84 8.24 7.57
C ARG A 58 6.81 6.95 8.40
N ARG A 59 5.63 6.48 8.82
CA ARG A 59 5.50 5.24 9.61
C ARG A 59 5.90 4.01 8.81
N LEU A 60 5.50 3.95 7.54
CA LEU A 60 5.89 2.85 6.65
C LEU A 60 7.40 2.82 6.39
N ARG A 61 8.06 3.98 6.27
CA ARG A 61 9.54 4.05 6.16
C ARG A 61 10.23 3.52 7.40
N VAL A 62 9.76 3.90 8.60
CA VAL A 62 10.29 3.36 9.86
C VAL A 62 10.08 1.84 9.93
N LEU A 63 8.90 1.34 9.52
CA LEU A 63 8.64 -0.10 9.46
C LEU A 63 9.55 -0.81 8.46
N GLN A 64 9.83 -0.20 7.29
CA GLN A 64 10.69 -0.77 6.26
C GLN A 64 12.13 -0.97 6.71
N GLU A 65 12.61 -0.20 7.69
CA GLU A 65 13.95 -0.34 8.27
C GLU A 65 14.03 -1.44 9.36
N ALA A 66 12.90 -2.05 9.73
CA ALA A 66 12.88 -3.12 10.72
C ALA A 66 13.54 -4.40 10.18
N PRO A 67 14.38 -5.09 10.98
CA PRO A 67 15.16 -6.24 10.51
C PRO A 67 14.32 -7.47 10.16
N ASP A 68 13.08 -7.53 10.63
CA ASP A 68 12.10 -8.57 10.35
C ASP A 68 11.16 -8.21 9.20
N VAL A 69 11.42 -7.11 8.48
CA VAL A 69 10.70 -6.67 7.28
C VAL A 69 11.64 -6.76 6.08
N ALA A 70 11.31 -7.62 5.13
CA ALA A 70 12.10 -7.83 3.91
C ALA A 70 11.81 -6.73 2.88
N TRP A 71 10.54 -6.35 2.72
CA TRP A 71 10.12 -5.29 1.81
C TRP A 71 8.71 -4.80 2.14
N ILE A 72 8.41 -3.58 1.67
CA ILE A 72 7.07 -2.99 1.66
C ILE A 72 6.72 -2.56 0.23
N ARG A 73 5.48 -2.83 -0.20
CA ARG A 73 4.97 -2.45 -1.51
C ARG A 73 3.55 -1.89 -1.42
N VAL A 74 3.25 -0.88 -2.22
CA VAL A 74 1.89 -0.36 -2.40
C VAL A 74 1.19 -1.21 -3.46
N GLN A 75 -0.04 -1.62 -3.16
CA GLN A 75 -0.91 -2.39 -4.04
C GLN A 75 -1.81 -1.40 -4.79
N PRO A 76 -1.66 -1.23 -6.12
CA PRO A 76 -2.55 -0.34 -6.88
C PRO A 76 -4.00 -0.84 -6.84
N HIS A 77 -4.94 0.10 -6.86
CA HIS A 77 -6.36 -0.20 -7.07
C HIS A 77 -6.59 -0.64 -8.53
N ASP A 78 -7.61 -1.46 -8.80
CA ASP A 78 -7.91 -1.91 -10.17
C ASP A 78 -8.31 -0.77 -11.13
N ASP A 79 -9.07 0.20 -10.63
CA ASP A 79 -9.19 1.56 -11.17
C ASP A 79 -7.88 2.32 -10.95
N LEU A 80 -6.95 2.14 -11.89
CA LEU A 80 -5.59 2.69 -11.84
C LEU A 80 -5.52 4.22 -11.96
N VAL A 81 -6.63 4.90 -12.25
CA VAL A 81 -6.66 6.30 -12.67
C VAL A 81 -7.66 7.09 -11.84
N CYS A 82 -7.15 8.09 -11.12
CA CYS A 82 -7.98 9.18 -10.58
C CYS A 82 -7.32 10.51 -10.92
N GLY A 83 -7.93 11.26 -11.85
CA GLY A 83 -7.34 12.48 -12.41
C GLY A 83 -5.93 12.23 -12.96
N ASP A 84 -4.95 12.98 -12.44
CA ASP A 84 -3.54 12.88 -12.82
C ASP A 84 -2.71 11.91 -11.95
N GLY A 85 -3.36 11.17 -11.04
CA GLY A 85 -2.72 10.36 -10.00
C GLY A 85 -3.01 8.85 -10.09
N VAL A 86 -2.25 8.10 -9.29
CA VAL A 86 -2.38 6.65 -9.12
C VAL A 86 -3.19 6.36 -7.87
N LEU A 87 -4.15 5.43 -7.96
CA LEU A 87 -4.88 4.93 -6.80
C LEU A 87 -4.22 3.68 -6.22
N ALA A 88 -4.21 3.58 -4.90
CA ALA A 88 -3.74 2.43 -4.15
C ALA A 88 -4.88 1.86 -3.31
N GLU A 89 -4.91 0.55 -3.20
CA GLU A 89 -5.87 -0.19 -2.37
C GLU A 89 -5.31 -0.45 -0.98
N ALA A 90 -4.03 -0.83 -0.89
CA ALA A 90 -3.42 -1.28 0.35
C ALA A 90 -1.89 -1.20 0.32
N VAL A 91 -1.27 -1.51 1.46
CA VAL A 91 0.19 -1.62 1.57
C VAL A 91 0.57 -3.02 2.05
N ALA A 92 1.24 -3.76 1.17
CA ALA A 92 1.79 -5.08 1.47
C ALA A 92 3.13 -4.96 2.22
N VAL A 93 3.31 -5.80 3.23
CA VAL A 93 4.53 -5.93 4.04
C VAL A 93 4.95 -7.39 4.02
N CYS A 94 6.16 -7.67 3.55
CA CYS A 94 6.76 -8.99 3.69
C CYS A 94 7.59 -9.05 4.97
N THR A 95 7.17 -9.87 5.93
CA THR A 95 7.71 -9.86 7.29
C THR A 95 7.65 -11.23 7.94
N SER A 96 8.51 -11.46 8.94
CA SER A 96 8.36 -12.60 9.86
C SER A 96 7.50 -12.24 11.09
N ALA A 97 7.20 -10.96 11.33
CA ALA A 97 6.34 -10.50 12.41
C ALA A 97 4.87 -10.93 12.24
N THR A 98 4.11 -10.89 13.34
CA THR A 98 2.66 -11.10 13.33
C THR A 98 1.89 -9.89 12.84
N THR A 99 0.68 -10.11 12.30
CA THR A 99 -0.25 -9.02 11.91
C THR A 99 -0.43 -8.03 13.06
N ARG A 100 -0.65 -8.54 14.27
CA ARG A 100 -0.78 -7.73 15.49
C ARG A 100 0.47 -6.93 15.85
N GLU A 101 1.66 -7.43 15.52
CA GLU A 101 2.91 -6.67 15.70
C GLU A 101 3.02 -5.55 14.68
N ILE A 102 2.66 -5.80 13.42
CA ILE A 102 2.63 -4.78 12.37
C ILE A 102 1.62 -3.69 12.73
N GLU A 103 0.39 -4.05 13.11
CA GLU A 103 -0.66 -3.13 13.56
C GLU A 103 -0.19 -2.19 14.68
N ARG A 104 0.54 -2.73 15.66
CA ARG A 104 1.09 -1.95 16.78
C ARG A 104 2.22 -1.02 16.35
N ARG A 105 3.09 -1.47 15.44
CA ARG A 105 4.26 -0.69 14.99
C ARG A 105 3.86 0.49 14.11
N VAL A 106 2.85 0.31 13.26
CA VAL A 106 2.30 1.40 12.44
C VAL A 106 1.27 2.22 13.19
N ASP A 107 0.80 1.73 14.34
CA ASP A 107 -0.30 2.31 15.11
C ASP A 107 -1.50 2.59 14.18
N HIS A 108 -2.06 1.48 13.68
CA HIS A 108 -3.07 1.44 12.63
C HIS A 108 -4.31 2.29 12.96
N GLU A 109 -4.69 2.36 14.24
CA GLU A 109 -5.83 3.16 14.72
C GLU A 109 -5.64 4.65 14.42
N SER A 110 -4.46 5.21 14.73
CA SER A 110 -4.14 6.61 14.40
C SER A 110 -3.97 6.84 12.90
N LEU A 111 -3.57 5.80 12.15
CA LEU A 111 -3.58 5.84 10.69
C LEU A 111 -4.97 5.62 10.09
N CYS A 112 -5.99 5.51 10.92
CA CYS A 112 -7.35 5.22 10.52
C CYS A 112 -7.51 3.97 9.64
N ALA A 113 -6.56 3.04 9.71
CA ALA A 113 -6.59 1.76 9.01
C ALA A 113 -7.45 0.76 9.78
N ASP A 114 -8.08 -0.18 9.09
CA ASP A 114 -8.93 -1.22 9.71
C ASP A 114 -8.12 -2.41 10.25
N GLY A 115 -6.82 -2.41 9.99
CA GLY A 115 -5.87 -3.38 10.53
C GLY A 115 -5.06 -4.06 9.45
N VAL A 116 -4.52 -5.22 9.79
CA VAL A 116 -3.62 -5.98 8.93
C VAL A 116 -4.19 -7.37 8.64
N ILE A 117 -4.37 -7.68 7.36
CA ILE A 117 -4.81 -8.99 6.88
C ILE A 117 -3.65 -9.83 6.37
N GLU A 118 -3.80 -11.15 6.36
CA GLU A 118 -2.81 -12.05 5.75
C GLU A 118 -2.96 -12.07 4.22
N GLY A 119 -1.84 -12.04 3.49
CA GLY A 119 -1.80 -12.04 2.03
C GLY A 119 -1.90 -10.66 1.38
N LEU A 120 -2.09 -10.67 0.06
CA LEU A 120 -2.37 -9.48 -0.78
C LEU A 120 -3.89 -9.24 -0.86
N VAL A 121 -4.31 -8.01 -1.18
CA VAL A 121 -5.74 -7.65 -1.27
C VAL A 121 -6.45 -8.26 -2.47
N TYR A 122 -5.70 -8.50 -3.55
CA TYR A 122 -6.16 -9.30 -4.68
C TYR A 122 -5.37 -10.61 -4.76
N ARG A 123 -5.83 -11.51 -5.61
CA ARG A 123 -5.10 -12.74 -5.92
C ARG A 123 -3.69 -12.40 -6.42
N VAL A 124 -2.72 -13.24 -6.08
CA VAL A 124 -1.31 -13.01 -6.45
C VAL A 124 -1.08 -12.88 -7.95
N ASP A 125 -1.88 -13.59 -8.77
CA ASP A 125 -1.86 -13.54 -10.24
C ASP A 125 -2.35 -12.18 -10.79
N ARG A 126 -2.96 -11.34 -9.94
CA ARG A 126 -3.35 -9.98 -10.29
C ARG A 126 -2.19 -8.99 -10.22
N PHE A 127 -1.08 -9.35 -9.58
CA PHE A 127 0.07 -8.46 -9.39
C PHE A 127 1.30 -8.89 -10.19
N THR A 128 2.12 -7.91 -10.55
CA THR A 128 3.49 -8.11 -11.05
C THR A 128 4.49 -7.37 -10.14
N ASP A 129 5.79 -7.55 -10.39
CA ASP A 129 6.89 -6.93 -9.64
C ASP A 129 6.90 -7.31 -8.14
N LEU A 130 6.36 -8.49 -7.83
CA LEU A 130 6.42 -9.09 -6.49
C LEU A 130 7.87 -9.49 -6.19
N PRO A 131 8.52 -8.88 -5.17
CA PRO A 131 9.86 -9.29 -4.79
C PRO A 131 9.85 -10.68 -4.14
N ASP A 132 11.00 -11.36 -4.15
CA ASP A 132 11.14 -12.65 -3.50
C ASP A 132 10.85 -12.57 -1.99
N ASN A 133 10.25 -13.63 -1.46
CA ASN A 133 9.98 -13.79 -0.04
C ASN A 133 11.10 -14.61 0.60
N PRO A 134 11.87 -14.04 1.54
CA PRO A 134 12.85 -14.82 2.28
C PRO A 134 12.18 -15.93 3.10
N GLU A 135 12.93 -16.99 3.42
CA GLU A 135 12.42 -18.08 4.24
C GLU A 135 11.89 -17.57 5.59
N GLY A 136 10.76 -18.12 6.04
CA GLY A 136 10.10 -17.71 7.28
C GLY A 136 9.35 -16.38 7.21
N HIS A 137 9.35 -15.69 6.07
CA HIS A 137 8.56 -14.48 5.86
C HIS A 137 7.22 -14.79 5.22
N ARG A 138 6.24 -13.94 5.51
CA ARG A 138 4.91 -13.95 4.90
C ARG A 138 4.51 -12.54 4.50
N ILE A 139 3.57 -12.46 3.58
CA ILE A 139 3.00 -11.19 3.14
C ILE A 139 1.76 -10.92 3.98
N VAL A 140 1.69 -9.72 4.53
CA VAL A 140 0.50 -9.17 5.18
C VAL A 140 0.16 -7.83 4.54
N SER A 141 -1.10 -7.43 4.54
CA SER A 141 -1.56 -6.16 3.95
C SER A 141 -2.21 -5.26 4.98
N LEU A 142 -1.75 -4.03 5.09
CA LEU A 142 -2.42 -2.94 5.81
C LEU A 142 -3.52 -2.37 4.91
N VAL A 143 -4.76 -2.34 5.41
CA VAL A 143 -5.98 -2.01 4.65
C VAL A 143 -6.81 -0.90 5.34
N TRP A 144 -7.67 -0.23 4.56
CA TRP A 144 -8.54 0.88 4.97
C TRP A 144 -9.94 0.73 4.33
N ASP A 145 -10.61 -0.37 4.68
CA ASP A 145 -11.70 -1.03 3.95
C ASP A 145 -13.13 -0.74 4.44
#